data_AF-A0A7X7Y997-F1
#
_entry.id   AF-A0A7X7Y997-F1
#
_cell.length_a   1.000
_cell.length_b   1.000
_cell.length_c   1.000
_cell.angle_alpha   90.00
_cell.angle_beta   90.00
_cell.angle_gamma   90.00
#
_symmetry.space_group_name_H-M   'P 1'
#
loop_
_entity.id
_entity.type
_entity.pdbx_description
1 polymer ?
#
loop_
_entity_poly.entity_id
_entity_poly.type
_entity_poly.pdbx_seq_one_letter_code
_entity_poly.pdbx_strand_id
1 'polypeptide(L)'
;MGEINRLTWNEVDLLNRFVTLYTRKKKGGHLTPRKVPMTEKLHEILSRCYQTRDQDKPWVFWVRYWCRKAKQWKEGPYQHRKKIMETLCRKAGVKYFRFHALRHAGASIMDNSNVPIVAIQEILGHENRTTTEIYLHSVSGAARQAMATYERARGNSHTDSHTNEKGSRTKTRNPLIFLVGRQGLEPRTS
;
A
#
# COMPACT_ATOMS: atom_id res chain seq x y z
N MET A 1 -3.23 8.74 13.27
CA MET A 1 -2.61 7.81 14.24
C MET A 1 -3.51 7.40 15.40
N GLY A 2 -4.78 7.83 15.47
CA GLY A 2 -5.68 7.39 16.55
C GLY A 2 -6.07 5.90 16.48
N GLU A 3 -6.01 5.29 15.29
CA GLU A 3 -6.49 3.93 15.01
C GLU A 3 -5.63 2.87 15.72
N ILE A 4 -4.30 2.94 15.57
CA ILE A 4 -3.35 2.03 16.24
C ILE A 4 -3.44 2.14 17.77
N ASN A 5 -3.70 3.34 18.30
CA ASN A 5 -3.77 3.54 19.74
C ASN A 5 -4.95 2.82 20.39
N ARG A 6 -6.05 2.67 19.64
CA ARG A 6 -7.27 2.05 20.14
C ARG A 6 -7.33 0.56 19.83
N LEU A 7 -6.30 0.02 19.16
CA LEU A 7 -6.24 -1.37 18.75
C LEU A 7 -6.38 -2.29 19.97
N THR A 8 -7.31 -3.23 19.87
CA THR A 8 -7.58 -4.26 20.87
C THR A 8 -7.18 -5.63 20.38
N TRP A 9 -7.00 -6.58 21.31
CA TRP A 9 -6.65 -7.96 20.95
C TRP A 9 -7.75 -8.66 20.13
N ASN A 10 -9.01 -8.25 20.26
CA ASN A 10 -10.13 -8.76 19.44
C ASN A 10 -9.99 -8.39 17.95
N GLU A 11 -9.18 -7.38 17.64
CA GLU A 11 -8.94 -6.90 16.28
C GLU A 11 -7.64 -7.47 15.67
N VAL A 12 -6.93 -8.31 16.43
CA VAL A 12 -5.67 -8.95 16.04
C VAL A 12 -5.90 -10.45 15.87
N ASP A 13 -5.87 -10.91 14.63
CA ASP A 13 -5.94 -12.33 14.29
C ASP A 13 -4.53 -12.84 14.02
N LEU A 14 -3.89 -13.43 15.04
CA LEU A 14 -2.55 -13.99 14.93
C LEU A 14 -2.52 -15.26 14.05
N LEU A 15 -3.61 -16.03 14.02
CA LEU A 15 -3.70 -17.27 13.26
C LEU A 15 -3.73 -16.99 11.76
N ASN A 16 -4.65 -16.12 11.33
CA ASN A 16 -4.78 -15.74 9.93
C ASN A 16 -3.84 -14.58 9.54
N ARG A 17 -3.08 -14.03 10.50
CA ARG A 17 -2.11 -12.94 10.32
C ARG A 17 -2.73 -11.65 9.76
N PHE A 18 -3.85 -11.22 10.34
CA PHE A 18 -4.51 -9.96 10.00
C PHE A 18 -4.71 -9.04 11.21
N VAL A 19 -4.58 -7.73 10.99
CA VAL A 19 -5.04 -6.70 11.92
C VAL A 19 -6.22 -5.95 11.30
N THR A 20 -7.31 -5.82 12.04
CA THR A 20 -8.45 -4.99 11.64
C THR A 20 -8.29 -3.59 12.21
N LEU A 21 -8.21 -2.58 11.34
CA LEU A 21 -8.08 -1.18 11.74
C LEU A 21 -9.35 -0.42 11.38
N TYR A 22 -9.83 0.39 12.31
CA TYR A 22 -11.03 1.18 12.14
C TYR A 22 -10.70 2.65 11.90
N THR A 23 -11.26 3.24 10.84
CA THR A 23 -11.11 4.67 10.54
C THR A 23 -12.46 5.39 10.53
N ARG A 24 -12.46 6.66 10.94
CA ARG A 24 -13.64 7.56 10.86
C ARG A 24 -13.51 8.60 9.75
N LYS A 25 -12.57 8.40 8.82
CA LYS A 25 -12.24 9.39 7.81
C LYS A 25 -13.26 9.49 6.67
N LYS A 26 -14.17 8.51 6.56
CA LYS A 26 -15.18 8.47 5.49
C LYS A 26 -16.18 9.60 5.62
N LYS A 27 -16.61 10.12 4.46
CA LYS A 27 -17.74 11.05 4.36
C LYS A 27 -18.95 10.43 5.09
N GLY A 28 -19.44 11.11 6.12
CA GLY A 28 -20.47 10.60 7.04
C GLY A 28 -19.96 10.14 8.41
N GLY A 29 -18.64 10.10 8.65
CA GLY A 29 -18.05 9.85 9.97
C GLY A 29 -18.20 8.41 10.50
N HIS A 30 -18.78 7.51 9.70
CA HIS A 30 -18.96 6.11 10.06
C HIS A 30 -17.60 5.41 10.24
N LEU A 31 -17.57 4.53 11.23
CA LEU A 31 -16.42 3.69 11.51
C LEU A 31 -16.30 2.64 10.40
N THR A 32 -15.23 2.68 9.62
CA THR A 32 -15.02 1.71 8.55
C THR A 32 -13.83 0.82 8.86
N PRO A 33 -14.03 -0.51 8.90
CA PRO A 33 -12.94 -1.46 9.08
C PRO A 33 -12.12 -1.58 7.80
N ARG A 34 -10.83 -1.81 7.96
CA ARG A 34 -9.95 -2.37 6.93
C ARG A 34 -9.11 -3.48 7.54
N LYS A 35 -9.00 -4.60 6.83
CA LYS A 35 -8.11 -5.70 7.21
C LYS A 35 -6.74 -5.45 6.58
N VAL A 36 -5.70 -5.49 7.40
CA VAL A 36 -4.32 -5.32 6.98
C VAL A 36 -3.56 -6.60 7.25
N PRO A 37 -3.02 -7.28 6.23
CA PRO A 37 -2.18 -8.46 6.44
C PRO A 37 -0.91 -8.07 7.20
N MET A 38 -0.48 -8.92 8.13
CA MET A 38 0.74 -8.72 8.88
C MET A 38 1.95 -9.13 8.06
N THR A 39 3.05 -8.39 8.19
CA THR A 39 4.37 -8.91 7.82
C THR A 39 4.82 -9.94 8.84
N GLU A 40 5.78 -10.80 8.48
CA GLU A 40 6.36 -11.77 9.43
C GLU A 40 6.87 -11.07 10.70
N LYS A 41 7.57 -9.93 10.52
CA LYS A 41 8.10 -9.17 11.65
C LYS A 41 7.01 -8.61 12.56
N LEU A 42 5.90 -8.13 11.99
CA LEU A 42 4.77 -7.65 12.79
C LEU A 42 4.11 -8.79 13.56
N HIS A 43 3.92 -9.94 12.91
CA HIS A 43 3.37 -11.14 13.53
C HIS A 43 4.24 -11.63 14.70
N GLU A 44 5.56 -11.70 14.52
CA GLU A 44 6.52 -12.04 15.59
C GLU A 44 6.38 -11.10 16.80
N ILE A 45 6.37 -9.78 16.55
CA ILE A 45 6.27 -8.77 17.60
C ILE A 45 4.93 -8.88 18.34
N LEU A 46 3.81 -8.97 17.62
CA LEU A 46 2.48 -9.06 18.22
C LEU A 46 2.28 -10.38 18.97
N SER A 47 2.83 -11.49 18.48
CA SER A 47 2.79 -12.77 19.17
C SER A 47 3.50 -12.69 20.52
N ARG A 48 4.70 -12.12 20.57
CA ARG A 48 5.42 -11.90 21.83
C ARG A 48 4.64 -10.98 22.77
N CYS A 49 4.09 -9.87 22.25
CA CYS A 49 3.27 -8.98 23.06
C CYS A 49 2.01 -9.67 23.60
N TYR A 50 1.41 -10.59 22.84
CA TYR A 50 0.24 -11.35 23.25
C TYR A 50 0.56 -12.33 24.37
N GLN A 51 1.72 -13.00 24.29
CA GLN A 51 2.18 -13.94 25.32
C GLN A 51 2.45 -13.25 26.66
N THR A 52 3.05 -12.06 26.63
CA THR A 52 3.37 -11.29 27.84
C THR A 52 2.30 -10.26 28.22
N ARG A 53 1.08 -10.38 27.67
CA ARG A 53 0.03 -9.38 27.89
C ARG A 53 -0.56 -9.49 29.29
N ASP A 54 -1.04 -8.36 29.78
CA ASP A 54 -2.01 -8.32 30.86
C ASP A 54 -3.38 -8.74 30.31
N GLN A 55 -3.95 -9.82 30.85
CA GLN A 55 -5.20 -10.41 30.35
C GLN A 55 -6.42 -9.54 30.67
N ASP A 56 -6.31 -8.64 31.66
CA ASP A 56 -7.40 -7.74 32.05
C ASP A 56 -7.48 -6.51 31.13
N LYS A 57 -6.49 -6.31 30.25
CA LYS A 57 -6.43 -5.13 29.36
C LYS A 57 -6.81 -5.53 27.93
N PRO A 58 -7.88 -4.95 27.36
CA PRO A 58 -8.28 -5.27 26.00
C PRO A 58 -7.33 -4.67 24.95
N TRP A 59 -6.57 -3.62 25.28
CA TRP A 59 -5.73 -2.90 24.33
C TRP A 59 -4.37 -3.56 24.11
N VAL A 60 -3.92 -3.57 22.85
CA VAL A 60 -2.57 -4.00 22.48
C VAL A 60 -1.51 -3.06 23.03
N PHE A 61 -1.78 -1.74 23.00
CA PHE A 61 -0.89 -0.71 23.50
C PHE A 61 -1.60 0.15 24.54
N TRP A 62 -1.31 -0.06 25.82
CA TRP A 62 -1.88 0.70 26.92
C TRP A 62 -0.81 1.34 27.79
N VAL A 63 -1.24 2.31 28.59
CA VAL A 63 -0.39 3.02 29.54
C VAL A 63 -1.17 3.34 30.80
N ARG A 64 -0.49 3.28 31.95
CA ARG A 64 -0.97 3.83 33.21
C ARG A 64 -0.47 5.26 33.35
N TYR A 65 -1.38 6.20 33.59
CA TYR A 65 -1.06 7.63 33.69
C TYR A 65 -1.84 8.31 34.81
N TRP A 66 -1.27 9.39 35.35
CA TRP A 66 -1.94 10.21 36.36
C TRP A 66 -2.94 11.17 35.70
N CYS A 67 -4.23 11.02 36.01
CA CYS A 67 -5.27 11.91 35.51
C CYS A 67 -5.45 13.09 36.47
N ARG A 68 -4.93 14.27 36.09
CA ARG A 68 -5.05 15.50 36.92
C ARG A 68 -6.51 15.87 37.24
N LYS A 69 -7.42 15.75 36.27
CA LYS A 69 -8.85 16.09 36.45
C LYS A 69 -9.55 15.18 37.46
N ALA A 70 -9.26 13.88 37.41
CA ALA A 70 -9.86 12.89 38.30
C ALA A 70 -9.03 12.63 39.57
N LYS A 71 -7.86 13.29 39.72
CA LYS A 71 -6.89 13.11 40.81
C LYS A 71 -6.59 11.63 41.13
N GLN A 72 -6.50 10.78 40.10
CA GLN A 72 -6.26 9.35 40.27
C GLN A 72 -5.45 8.76 39.10
N TRP A 73 -4.81 7.61 39.34
CA TRP A 73 -4.23 6.80 38.29
C TRP A 73 -5.34 6.24 37.39
N LYS A 74 -5.14 6.33 36.09
CA LYS A 74 -6.00 5.72 35.08
C LYS A 74 -5.16 4.87 34.15
N GLU A 75 -5.80 3.87 33.60
CA GLU A 75 -5.25 2.99 32.58
C GLU A 75 -6.08 3.14 31.32
N GLY A 76 -5.43 3.02 30.17
CA GLY A 76 -6.12 3.10 28.90
C GLY A 76 -5.16 3.13 27.73
N PRO A 77 -5.70 3.30 26.51
CA PRO A 77 -4.90 3.37 25.31
C PRO A 77 -4.00 4.61 25.32
N TYR A 78 -2.86 4.54 24.64
CA TYR A 78 -2.00 5.70 24.46
C TYR A 78 -2.74 6.86 23.80
N GLN A 79 -2.87 8.00 24.50
CA GLN A 79 -3.48 9.20 23.91
C GLN A 79 -2.45 10.05 23.16
N HIS A 80 -1.26 10.24 23.74
CA HIS A 80 -0.18 11.04 23.15
C HIS A 80 1.16 10.31 23.22
N ARG A 81 1.81 10.18 22.06
CA ARG A 81 3.10 9.47 21.90
C ARG A 81 4.27 10.40 21.53
N LYS A 82 4.17 11.72 21.77
CA LYS A 82 5.21 12.68 21.34
C LYS A 82 6.61 12.26 21.84
N LYS A 83 6.69 11.90 23.12
CA LYS A 83 7.93 11.44 23.77
C LYS A 83 8.50 10.15 23.17
N ILE A 84 7.67 9.27 22.61
CA ILE A 84 8.14 8.02 22.01
C ILE A 84 9.00 8.33 20.79
N MET A 85 8.48 9.11 19.83
CA MET A 85 9.25 9.46 18.63
C MET A 85 10.47 10.32 18.96
N GLU A 86 10.34 11.27 19.88
CA GLU A 86 11.49 12.08 20.33
C GLU A 86 12.61 11.18 20.90
N THR A 87 12.25 10.24 21.75
CA THR A 87 13.21 9.30 22.35
C THR A 87 13.83 8.37 21.32
N LEU A 88 13.01 7.82 20.41
CA LEU A 88 13.48 6.92 19.35
C LEU A 88 14.42 7.63 18.38
N CYS A 89 14.05 8.82 17.89
CA CYS A 89 14.89 9.61 16.99
C CYS A 89 16.23 9.97 17.65
N ARG A 90 16.21 10.40 18.92
CA ARG A 90 17.43 10.70 19.68
C ARG A 90 18.32 9.45 19.83
N LYS A 91 17.74 8.31 20.19
CA LYS A 91 18.49 7.04 20.32
C LYS A 91 19.09 6.56 19.00
N ALA A 92 18.39 6.80 17.89
CA ALA A 92 18.85 6.43 16.56
C ALA A 92 19.79 7.47 15.92
N GLY A 93 20.04 8.61 16.56
CA GLY A 93 20.89 9.67 16.00
C GLY A 93 20.30 10.38 14.77
N VAL A 94 18.97 10.35 14.60
CA VAL A 94 18.29 10.93 13.43
C VAL A 94 17.50 12.20 13.79
N LYS A 95 17.29 13.08 12.80
CA LYS A 95 16.41 14.24 12.95
C LYS A 95 15.01 13.79 13.36
N TYR A 96 14.41 14.53 14.29
CA TYR A 96 13.06 14.24 14.77
C TYR A 96 12.02 14.26 13.64
N PHE A 97 11.18 13.23 13.59
CA PHE A 97 10.00 13.18 12.76
C PHE A 97 8.82 12.53 13.50
N ARG A 98 7.61 12.80 13.02
CA ARG A 98 6.37 12.25 13.59
C ARG A 98 6.00 10.94 12.90
N PHE A 99 5.11 10.17 13.51
CA PHE A 99 4.59 8.91 12.96
C PHE A 99 4.07 8.99 11.52
N HIS A 100 3.59 10.15 11.05
CA HIS A 100 3.18 10.34 9.65
C HIS A 100 4.32 10.07 8.67
N ALA A 101 5.55 10.43 9.01
CA ALA A 101 6.71 10.15 8.17
C ALA A 101 6.94 8.63 8.00
N LEU A 102 6.69 7.81 9.03
CA LEU A 102 6.77 6.34 8.90
C LEU A 102 5.75 5.80 7.90
N ARG A 103 4.54 6.38 7.90
CA ARG A 103 3.50 6.02 6.94
C ARG A 103 3.89 6.43 5.52
N HIS A 104 4.48 7.61 5.35
CA HIS A 104 4.98 8.07 4.05
C HIS A 104 6.11 7.16 3.55
N ALA A 105 7.09 6.85 4.40
CA ALA A 105 8.16 5.93 4.06
C ALA A 105 7.62 4.56 3.62
N GLY A 106 6.65 4.00 4.35
CA GLY A 106 6.02 2.73 3.96
C GLY A 106 5.31 2.79 2.61
N ALA A 107 4.60 3.88 2.32
CA ALA A 107 3.96 4.10 1.03
C ALA A 107 4.99 4.14 -0.12
N SER A 108 6.04 4.96 0.04
CA SER A 108 7.11 5.09 -0.95
C SER A 108 7.86 3.79 -1.18
N ILE A 109 8.14 2.99 -0.14
CA ILE A 109 8.81 1.70 -0.28
C ILE A 109 7.96 0.72 -1.11
N MET A 110 6.64 0.64 -0.83
CA MET A 110 5.74 -0.22 -1.59
C MET A 110 5.63 0.22 -3.05
N ASP A 111 5.49 1.52 -3.28
CA ASP A 111 5.40 2.10 -4.62
C ASP A 111 6.66 1.83 -5.45
N ASN A 112 7.85 2.06 -4.87
CA ASN A 112 9.14 1.75 -5.49
C ASN A 112 9.33 0.25 -5.77
N SER A 113 8.59 -0.61 -5.07
CA SER A 113 8.58 -2.06 -5.28
C SER A 113 7.52 -2.49 -6.30
N ASN A 114 6.91 -1.54 -7.04
CA ASN A 114 5.82 -1.76 -8.00
C ASN A 114 4.57 -2.41 -7.40
N VAL A 115 4.30 -2.19 -6.11
CA VAL A 115 3.03 -2.64 -5.52
C VAL A 115 1.90 -1.80 -6.14
N PRO A 116 0.80 -2.42 -6.62
CA PRO A 116 -0.31 -1.66 -7.19
C PRO A 116 -0.84 -0.59 -6.24
N ILE A 117 -1.03 0.62 -6.75
CA ILE A 117 -1.48 1.80 -5.98
C ILE A 117 -2.78 1.54 -5.20
N VAL A 118 -3.67 0.72 -5.75
CA VAL A 118 -4.94 0.32 -5.12
C VAL A 118 -4.69 -0.48 -3.85
N ALA A 119 -3.77 -1.45 -3.89
CA ALA A 119 -3.40 -2.24 -2.71
C ALA A 119 -2.72 -1.37 -1.64
N ILE A 120 -1.86 -0.42 -2.06
CA ILE A 120 -1.26 0.56 -1.15
C ILE A 120 -2.33 1.40 -0.46
N GLN A 121 -3.32 1.89 -1.22
CA GLN A 121 -4.43 2.68 -0.70
C GLN A 121 -5.29 1.91 0.30
N GLU A 122 -5.58 0.64 0.00
CA GLU A 122 -6.31 -0.26 0.89
C GLU A 122 -5.58 -0.48 2.21
N ILE A 123 -4.29 -0.84 2.16
CA ILE A 123 -3.45 -1.06 3.36
C ILE A 123 -3.39 0.21 4.21
N LEU A 124 -3.14 1.35 3.58
CA LEU A 124 -3.03 2.62 4.27
C LEU A 124 -4.40 3.09 4.77
N GLY A 125 -5.50 2.83 4.06
CA GLY A 125 -6.81 3.42 4.33
C GLY A 125 -6.84 4.91 3.95
N HIS A 126 -6.33 5.25 2.77
CA HIS A 126 -6.46 6.59 2.18
C HIS A 126 -7.69 6.62 1.28
N GLU A 127 -8.60 7.56 1.53
CA GLU A 127 -9.80 7.72 0.69
C GLU A 127 -9.58 8.59 -0.54
N ASN A 128 -8.66 9.55 -0.45
CA ASN A 128 -8.39 10.48 -1.53
C ASN A 128 -7.10 10.08 -2.24
N ARG A 129 -7.22 9.76 -3.54
CA ARG A 129 -6.10 9.40 -4.43
C ARG A 129 -4.99 10.46 -4.43
N THR A 130 -5.34 11.74 -4.29
CA THR A 130 -4.36 12.84 -4.23
C THR A 130 -3.38 12.71 -3.06
N THR A 131 -3.75 12.04 -1.95
CA THR A 131 -2.79 11.79 -0.86
C THR A 131 -1.73 10.76 -1.25
N THR A 132 -2.06 9.83 -2.17
CA THR A 132 -1.13 8.81 -2.67
C THR A 132 -0.36 9.30 -3.91
N GLU A 133 -0.97 10.13 -4.75
CA GLU A 133 -0.35 10.79 -5.91
C GLU A 133 0.83 11.69 -5.53
N ILE A 134 0.81 12.31 -4.35
CA ILE A 134 1.97 13.05 -3.82
C ILE A 134 3.23 12.17 -3.71
N TYR A 135 3.10 10.83 -3.60
CA TYR A 135 4.25 9.92 -3.51
C TYR A 135 4.74 9.43 -4.88
N LEU A 136 3.85 9.38 -5.89
CA LEU A 136 4.15 8.97 -7.27
C LEU A 136 5.18 9.90 -7.95
N HIS A 137 5.30 11.14 -7.49
CA HIS A 137 6.23 12.12 -8.06
C HIS A 137 7.66 12.07 -7.49
N SER A 138 7.94 11.19 -6.53
CA SER A 138 9.24 11.17 -5.85
C SER A 138 10.34 10.38 -6.58
N VAL A 139 10.07 9.77 -7.74
CA VAL A 139 11.08 8.97 -8.47
C VAL A 139 11.20 9.40 -9.92
N SER A 140 12.30 10.08 -10.23
CA SER A 140 12.88 10.13 -11.57
C SER A 140 13.20 8.70 -12.04
N GLY A 141 12.31 8.10 -12.83
CA GLY A 141 12.51 6.74 -13.36
C GLY A 141 11.23 5.93 -13.56
N ALA A 142 10.12 6.30 -12.92
CA ALA A 142 8.86 5.56 -13.01
C ALA A 142 8.36 5.41 -14.47
N ALA A 143 8.46 6.48 -15.27
CA ALA A 143 8.11 6.44 -16.69
C ALA A 143 9.00 5.47 -17.49
N ARG A 144 10.31 5.41 -17.21
CA ARG A 144 11.25 4.50 -17.88
C ARG A 144 10.96 3.05 -17.51
N GLN A 145 10.64 2.79 -16.23
CA GLN A 145 10.27 1.46 -15.75
C GLN A 145 8.92 0.98 -16.30
N ALA A 146 7.95 1.89 -16.42
CA ALA A 146 6.66 1.62 -17.08
C ALA A 146 6.87 1.22 -18.55
N MET A 147 7.67 1.98 -19.30
CA MET A 147 8.00 1.66 -20.69
C MET A 147 8.76 0.33 -20.82
N ALA A 148 9.71 0.04 -19.92
CA ALA A 148 10.41 -1.25 -19.92
C ALA A 148 9.47 -2.43 -19.62
N THR A 149 8.47 -2.23 -18.76
CA THR A 149 7.44 -3.24 -18.46
C THR A 149 6.51 -3.46 -19.65
N TYR A 150 6.09 -2.37 -20.30
CA TYR A 150 5.29 -2.42 -21.53
C TYR A 150 6.01 -3.17 -22.66
N GLU A 151 7.28 -2.85 -22.91
CA GLU A 151 8.10 -3.53 -23.93
C GLU A 151 8.18 -5.04 -23.66
N ARG A 152 8.44 -5.45 -22.42
CA ARG A 152 8.48 -6.87 -22.03
C ARG A 152 7.13 -7.56 -22.23
N ALA A 153 6.03 -6.89 -21.87
CA ALA A 153 4.69 -7.45 -22.04
C ALA A 153 4.33 -7.65 -23.52
N ARG A 154 4.75 -6.73 -24.39
CA ARG A 154 4.57 -6.84 -25.84
C ARG A 154 5.50 -7.88 -26.48
N GLY A 155 6.76 -7.96 -26.01
CA GLY A 155 7.72 -8.96 -26.49
C GLY A 155 7.24 -10.40 -26.25
N ASN A 156 6.54 -10.64 -25.14
CA ASN A 156 5.96 -11.94 -24.82
C ASN A 156 4.65 -12.24 -25.59
N SER A 157 4.05 -11.26 -26.27
CA SER A 157 2.78 -11.45 -26.98
C SER A 157 2.93 -11.68 -28.48
N HIS A 158 4.16 -11.74 -29.04
CA HIS A 158 4.33 -11.77 -30.50
C HIS A 158 5.43 -12.70 -31.06
N THR A 159 5.63 -13.89 -30.48
CA THR A 159 6.51 -14.91 -31.12
C THR A 159 5.92 -16.32 -31.29
N ASP A 160 4.65 -16.56 -30.97
CA ASP A 160 3.98 -17.84 -31.31
C ASP A 160 2.85 -17.67 -32.33
N SER A 161 3.02 -16.76 -33.29
CA SER A 161 2.21 -16.80 -34.51
C SER A 161 2.69 -17.96 -35.38
N HIS A 162 1.87 -19.01 -35.42
CA HIS A 162 1.93 -20.14 -36.33
C HIS A 162 2.56 -19.83 -37.70
N THR A 163 3.81 -20.25 -37.88
CA THR A 163 4.31 -20.69 -39.18
C THR A 163 5.22 -21.90 -38.97
N ASN A 164 4.64 -23.09 -39.06
CA ASN A 164 5.39 -24.26 -39.50
C ASN A 164 4.64 -24.90 -40.67
N GLU A 165 5.32 -24.96 -41.81
CA GLU A 165 4.86 -25.43 -43.10
C GLU A 165 4.67 -26.95 -43.14
N LYS A 166 3.68 -27.44 -43.90
CA LYS A 166 3.87 -28.27 -45.12
C LYS A 166 2.57 -28.95 -45.56
N GLY A 167 2.15 -28.70 -46.80
CA GLY A 167 1.08 -29.46 -47.45
C GLY A 167 0.54 -28.91 -48.77
N SER A 168 1.32 -29.06 -49.85
CA SER A 168 0.92 -29.42 -51.24
C SER A 168 -0.33 -28.81 -51.93
N ARG A 169 -0.10 -28.37 -53.19
CA ARG A 169 -1.05 -28.15 -54.34
C ARG A 169 -1.95 -26.90 -54.24
N THR A 170 -2.20 -26.09 -55.27
CA THR A 170 -2.08 -26.21 -56.74
C THR A 170 -2.04 -24.81 -57.37
N LYS A 171 -1.47 -24.73 -58.57
CA LYS A 171 -1.27 -23.57 -59.44
C LYS A 171 -2.57 -23.12 -60.15
N THR A 172 -2.98 -21.85 -60.02
CA THR A 172 -3.83 -21.17 -61.02
C THR A 172 -3.50 -19.67 -61.09
N ARG A 173 -3.25 -19.18 -62.31
CA ARG A 173 -3.02 -17.77 -62.68
C ARG A 173 -4.35 -17.03 -62.83
N ASN A 174 -4.48 -15.78 -62.36
CA ASN A 174 -4.63 -14.57 -63.21
C ASN A 174 -4.72 -13.26 -62.38
N PRO A 175 -4.43 -12.08 -62.99
CA PRO A 175 -4.05 -10.83 -62.31
C PRO A 175 -5.16 -9.74 -62.27
N LEU A 176 -4.78 -8.60 -61.65
CA LEU A 176 -5.35 -7.23 -61.68
C LEU A 176 -6.47 -6.85 -60.69
N ILE A 177 -6.21 -5.73 -59.99
CA ILE A 177 -7.07 -4.61 -59.50
C ILE A 177 -6.61 -4.20 -58.07
N PHE A 178 -5.78 -3.14 -57.94
CA PHE A 178 -6.12 -1.73 -57.55
C PHE A 178 -6.44 -1.61 -56.03
N LEU A 179 -5.90 -0.71 -55.17
CA LEU A 179 -5.60 0.73 -55.27
C LEU A 179 -4.70 1.20 -54.10
N VAL A 180 -3.94 2.26 -54.33
CA VAL A 180 -3.03 3.02 -53.43
C VAL A 180 -3.78 4.01 -52.50
N GLY A 181 -3.19 4.35 -51.34
CA GLY A 181 -3.35 5.67 -50.66
C GLY A 181 -3.54 5.60 -49.12
N ARG A 182 -2.57 5.98 -48.27
CA ARG A 182 -2.05 7.30 -47.80
C ARG A 182 -2.76 7.88 -46.56
N GLN A 183 -1.92 8.25 -45.56
CA GLN A 183 -2.07 9.29 -44.50
C GLN A 183 -3.15 9.04 -43.42
N GLY A 184 -2.93 9.18 -42.11
CA GLY A 184 -2.10 10.10 -41.34
C GLY A 184 -3.02 11.05 -40.56
N LEU A 185 -3.30 10.77 -39.29
CA LEU A 185 -4.07 11.66 -38.40
C LEU A 185 -3.64 11.51 -36.93
N GLU A 186 -2.94 12.52 -36.41
CA GLU A 186 -2.82 12.81 -34.98
C GLU A 186 -4.08 13.54 -34.47
N PRO A 187 -4.56 13.29 -33.25
CA PRO A 187 -5.57 14.14 -32.62
C PRO A 187 -4.94 15.34 -31.89
N ARG A 188 -5.44 16.54 -32.22
CA ARG A 188 -5.15 17.81 -31.52
C ARG A 188 -5.76 17.83 -30.13
N THR A 189 -5.01 18.40 -29.19
CA THR A 189 -5.44 18.79 -27.85
C THR A 189 -6.48 19.93 -27.89
N SER A 190 -7.42 19.91 -26.95
CA SER A 190 -8.13 21.09 -26.42
C SER A 190 -8.00 21.09 -24.91
#